data_AF-A0A8C2FIC0-F1
#
_entry.id   AF-A0A8C2FIC0-F1
#
_cell.length_a   1.000
_cell.length_b   1.000
_cell.length_c   1.000
_cell.angle_alpha   90.00
_cell.angle_beta   90.00
_cell.angle_gamma   90.00
#
_symmetry.space_group_name_H-M   'P 1'
#
loop_
_entity.id
_entity.type
_entity.pdbx_description
1 polymer ?
#
loop_
_entity_poly.entity_id
_entity_poly.type
_entity_poly.pdbx_seq_one_letter_code
_entity_poly.pdbx_strand_id
1 'polypeptide(L)'
;MEQTDPSPLKRFVQAKKKIGEVFEQLLVYVQEGSEFVKETCNNESLENIANRSQLDQIEAYTSKLSTIKEVLARRHMKVAFFGRTSNGKSTVINAMLRDRVLPSGIGHTTNCFLSVEGTDEDKAFLKTEGSEEEKSIKTVNQLAHALHMDESLDAGCLVKVFWPKTKCALLRDDLVLVDSPGTDVTTQLDSWIDKFCLDADVFVLVANSESTLMNTEKHFFHKVNERLSKPNIFILNNRWDASAAEPEYMDDVRKQHTDRCVNFLVEELKVVDRAQAPNRIFFVSAKEVLNSRMQRAQGMPETGGALAEGFQERLKEFQSFERSFEASDRNSGKSLKKTNTSFSDDFAWFA
;
A
#
# COMPACT_ATOMS: atom_id res chain seq x y z
N MET A 1 20.60 -22.18 -9.86
CA MET A 1 19.72 -21.22 -10.55
C MET A 1 18.34 -21.37 -9.93
N GLU A 2 18.02 -20.57 -8.90
CA GLU A 2 16.65 -20.53 -8.37
C GLU A 2 15.74 -19.98 -9.47
N GLN A 3 14.76 -20.78 -9.89
CA GLN A 3 13.66 -20.30 -10.71
C GLN A 3 12.96 -19.19 -9.91
N THR A 4 13.22 -17.93 -10.27
CA THR A 4 12.51 -16.77 -9.74
C THR A 4 11.06 -16.87 -10.16
N ASP A 5 10.23 -17.42 -9.27
CA ASP A 5 8.77 -17.35 -9.36
C ASP A 5 8.40 -15.86 -9.55
N PRO A 6 7.65 -15.48 -10.60
CA PRO A 6 7.36 -14.07 -10.85
C PRO A 6 6.63 -13.46 -9.65
N SER A 7 7.09 -12.27 -9.21
CA SER A 7 6.47 -11.52 -8.11
C SER A 7 4.94 -11.54 -8.26
N PRO A 8 4.19 -11.93 -7.22
CA PRO A 8 2.74 -11.92 -7.25
C PRO A 8 2.13 -10.58 -7.69
N LEU A 9 2.80 -9.43 -7.44
CA LEU A 9 2.36 -8.10 -7.87
C LEU A 9 2.28 -7.97 -9.40
N LYS A 10 3.08 -8.74 -10.15
CA LYS A 10 2.96 -8.79 -11.62
C LYS A 10 1.59 -9.26 -12.08
N ARG A 11 0.86 -10.03 -11.27
CA ARG A 11 -0.51 -10.43 -11.58
C ARG A 11 -1.47 -9.25 -11.49
N PHE A 12 -1.32 -8.38 -10.49
CA PHE A 12 -2.07 -7.13 -10.42
C PHE A 12 -1.81 -6.28 -11.67
N VAL A 13 -0.55 -6.11 -12.05
CA VAL A 13 -0.17 -5.37 -13.28
C VAL A 13 -0.80 -6.01 -14.53
N GLN A 14 -0.76 -7.33 -14.65
CA GLN A 14 -1.39 -8.05 -15.77
C GLN A 14 -2.92 -7.90 -15.77
N ALA A 15 -3.56 -8.00 -14.61
CA ALA A 15 -5.00 -7.82 -14.47
C ALA A 15 -5.42 -6.39 -14.81
N LYS A 16 -4.69 -5.38 -14.32
CA LYS A 16 -4.87 -3.97 -14.64
C LYS A 16 -4.71 -3.70 -16.13
N LYS A 17 -3.68 -4.28 -16.77
CA LYS A 17 -3.48 -4.18 -18.22
C LYS A 17 -4.66 -4.79 -18.98
N LYS A 18 -5.06 -6.01 -18.63
CA LYS A 18 -6.14 -6.73 -19.32
C LYS A 18 -7.50 -6.04 -19.16
N ILE A 19 -7.85 -5.55 -17.97
CA ILE A 19 -9.10 -4.81 -17.78
C ILE A 19 -9.05 -3.46 -18.50
N GLY A 20 -7.90 -2.79 -18.52
CA GLY A 20 -7.68 -1.58 -19.29
C GLY A 20 -7.93 -1.78 -20.79
N GLU A 21 -7.36 -2.84 -21.38
CA GLU A 21 -7.57 -3.22 -22.79
C GLU A 21 -9.06 -3.49 -23.09
N VAL A 22 -9.77 -4.19 -22.19
CA VAL A 22 -11.22 -4.44 -22.36
C VAL A 22 -12.03 -3.15 -22.35
N PHE A 23 -11.74 -2.22 -21.44
CA PHE A 23 -12.44 -0.93 -21.38
C PHE A 23 -12.09 -0.02 -22.56
N GLU A 24 -10.88 -0.12 -23.10
CA GLU A 24 -10.49 0.57 -24.32
C GLU A 24 -11.24 0.04 -25.55
N GLN A 25 -11.34 -1.27 -25.70
CA GLN A 25 -12.14 -1.89 -26.76
C GLN A 25 -13.62 -1.55 -26.64
N LEU A 26 -14.15 -1.55 -25.41
CA LEU A 26 -15.54 -1.18 -25.15
C LEU A 26 -15.81 0.29 -25.46
N LEU A 27 -14.88 1.19 -25.14
CA LEU A 27 -15.00 2.61 -25.49
C LEU A 27 -15.03 2.81 -27.00
N VAL A 28 -14.15 2.15 -27.75
CA VAL A 28 -14.14 2.20 -29.23
C VAL A 28 -15.46 1.66 -29.79
N TYR A 29 -15.94 0.52 -29.30
CA TYR A 29 -17.21 -0.06 -29.73
C TYR A 29 -18.40 0.88 -29.51
N VAL A 30 -18.48 1.54 -28.34
CA VAL A 30 -19.57 2.47 -28.05
C VAL A 30 -19.43 3.77 -28.87
N GLN A 31 -18.21 4.23 -29.17
CA GLN A 31 -17.98 5.36 -30.06
C GLN A 31 -18.42 5.05 -31.50
N GLU A 32 -18.03 3.92 -32.06
CA GLU A 32 -18.48 3.46 -33.39
C GLU A 32 -20.01 3.30 -33.43
N GLY A 33 -20.60 2.73 -32.38
CA GLY A 33 -22.05 2.62 -32.24
C GLY A 33 -22.76 3.99 -32.14
N SER A 34 -22.15 4.96 -31.45
CA SER A 34 -22.66 6.33 -31.35
C SER A 34 -22.67 7.01 -32.71
N GLU A 35 -21.58 6.89 -33.48
CA GLU A 35 -21.49 7.43 -34.84
C GLU A 35 -22.53 6.79 -35.78
N PHE A 36 -22.66 5.46 -35.75
CA PHE A 36 -23.66 4.73 -36.54
C PHE A 36 -25.11 5.17 -36.23
N VAL A 37 -25.45 5.28 -34.94
CA VAL A 37 -26.78 5.72 -34.51
C VAL A 37 -27.01 7.20 -34.89
N LYS A 38 -25.98 8.03 -34.79
CA LYS A 38 -26.05 9.45 -35.18
C LYS A 38 -26.29 9.61 -36.69
N GLU A 39 -25.59 8.85 -37.52
CA GLU A 39 -25.84 8.83 -38.98
C GLU A 39 -27.25 8.34 -39.29
N THR A 40 -27.72 7.29 -38.62
CA THR A 40 -29.07 6.74 -38.82
C THR A 40 -30.16 7.74 -38.40
N CYS A 41 -29.97 8.45 -37.28
CA CYS A 41 -30.89 9.49 -36.80
C CYS A 41 -30.96 10.71 -37.72
N ASN A 42 -29.86 11.07 -38.39
CA ASN A 42 -29.80 12.23 -39.28
C ASN A 42 -30.22 11.90 -40.73
N ASN A 43 -30.49 10.62 -41.03
CA ASN A 43 -30.87 10.20 -42.37
C ASN A 43 -32.38 10.35 -42.59
N GLU A 44 -32.79 11.40 -43.29
CA GLU A 44 -34.21 11.70 -43.61
C GLU A 44 -34.92 10.56 -44.37
N SER A 45 -34.17 9.69 -45.05
CA SER A 45 -34.71 8.53 -45.79
C SER A 45 -35.17 7.38 -44.89
N LEU A 46 -34.69 7.34 -43.63
CA LEU A 46 -34.87 6.24 -42.69
C LEU A 46 -35.76 6.71 -41.52
N GLU A 47 -37.05 6.93 -41.80
CA GLU A 47 -37.99 7.33 -40.74
C GLU A 47 -38.11 6.24 -39.65
N ASN A 48 -37.92 6.66 -38.39
CA ASN A 48 -38.17 5.88 -37.16
C ASN A 48 -37.31 4.62 -36.92
N ILE A 49 -36.13 4.47 -37.54
CA ILE A 49 -35.22 3.33 -37.24
C ILE A 49 -34.41 3.55 -35.95
N ALA A 50 -33.95 4.78 -35.72
CA ALA A 50 -33.24 5.19 -34.52
C ALA A 50 -33.82 6.51 -34.01
N ASN A 51 -33.84 6.70 -32.68
CA ASN A 51 -34.36 7.91 -32.07
C ASN A 51 -33.29 8.69 -31.29
N ARG A 52 -33.56 9.97 -31.08
CA ARG A 52 -32.61 10.88 -30.40
C ARG A 52 -32.34 10.47 -28.95
N SER A 53 -33.32 9.85 -28.28
CA SER A 53 -33.14 9.34 -26.91
C SER A 53 -32.13 8.19 -26.84
N GLN A 54 -32.08 7.31 -27.83
CA GLN A 54 -31.08 6.25 -27.93
C GLN A 54 -29.68 6.83 -28.18
N LEU A 55 -29.57 7.84 -29.03
CA LEU A 55 -28.32 8.56 -29.26
C LEU A 55 -27.79 9.18 -27.97
N ASP A 56 -28.64 9.92 -27.24
CA ASP A 56 -28.28 10.56 -25.97
C ASP A 56 -27.83 9.54 -24.92
N GLN A 57 -28.47 8.36 -24.85
CA GLN A 57 -28.05 7.28 -23.95
C GLN A 57 -26.68 6.71 -24.32
N ILE A 58 -26.42 6.48 -25.61
CA ILE A 58 -25.13 5.93 -26.08
C ILE A 58 -24.01 6.94 -25.84
N GLU A 59 -24.24 8.23 -26.13
CA GLU A 59 -23.28 9.30 -25.82
C GLU A 59 -23.00 9.38 -24.31
N ALA A 60 -24.02 9.20 -23.46
CA ALA A 60 -23.84 9.12 -22.01
C ALA A 60 -23.00 7.90 -21.59
N TYR A 61 -23.14 6.75 -22.24
CA TYR A 61 -22.27 5.58 -21.99
C TYR A 61 -20.83 5.84 -22.39
N THR A 62 -20.58 6.51 -23.52
CA THR A 62 -19.22 6.91 -23.94
C THR A 62 -18.54 7.75 -22.86
N SER A 63 -19.25 8.75 -22.32
CA SER A 63 -18.72 9.61 -21.25
C SER A 63 -18.44 8.82 -19.97
N LYS A 64 -19.38 7.96 -19.53
CA LYS A 64 -19.20 7.09 -18.35
C LYS A 64 -18.00 6.15 -18.50
N LEU A 65 -17.85 5.51 -19.67
CA LEU A 65 -16.74 4.60 -19.96
C LEU A 65 -15.39 5.31 -19.98
N SER A 66 -15.32 6.53 -20.52
CA SER A 66 -14.11 7.35 -20.46
C SER A 66 -13.68 7.63 -19.02
N THR A 67 -14.61 8.01 -18.15
CA THR A 67 -14.34 8.22 -16.72
C THR A 67 -13.86 6.94 -16.04
N ILE A 68 -14.49 5.79 -16.32
CA ILE A 68 -14.06 4.51 -15.74
C ILE A 68 -12.65 4.14 -16.23
N LYS A 69 -12.33 4.37 -17.51
CA LYS A 69 -10.99 4.16 -18.07
C LYS A 69 -9.93 4.95 -17.30
N GLU A 70 -10.19 6.24 -17.05
CA GLU A 70 -9.28 7.08 -16.27
C GLU A 70 -9.10 6.57 -14.83
N VAL A 71 -10.19 6.16 -14.18
CA VAL A 71 -10.15 5.59 -12.83
C VAL A 71 -9.34 4.29 -12.80
N LEU A 72 -9.54 3.38 -13.77
CA LEU A 72 -8.79 2.13 -13.87
C LEU A 72 -7.30 2.35 -14.14
N ALA A 73 -6.96 3.35 -14.95
CA ALA A 73 -5.57 3.70 -15.24
C ALA A 73 -4.82 4.17 -13.97
N ARG A 74 -5.51 4.89 -13.09
CA ARG A 74 -4.95 5.40 -11.82
C ARG A 74 -4.90 4.36 -10.70
N ARG A 75 -5.57 3.21 -10.83
CA ARG A 75 -5.57 2.18 -9.78
C ARG A 75 -4.16 1.65 -9.54
N HIS A 76 -3.75 1.68 -8.28
CA HIS A 76 -2.50 1.12 -7.78
C HIS A 76 -2.82 0.33 -6.52
N MET A 77 -1.96 -0.62 -6.14
CA MET A 77 -2.08 -1.24 -4.83
C MET A 77 -1.54 -0.29 -3.78
N LYS A 78 -2.23 -0.16 -2.66
CA LYS A 78 -1.85 0.76 -1.58
C LYS A 78 -1.66 0.03 -0.27
N VAL A 79 -0.54 0.30 0.38
CA VAL A 79 -0.16 -0.37 1.63
C VAL A 79 0.24 0.65 2.66
N ALA A 80 -0.43 0.62 3.80
CA ALA A 80 -0.27 1.63 4.83
C ALA A 80 0.36 1.03 6.10
N PHE A 81 1.42 1.68 6.57
CA PHE A 81 2.21 1.27 7.72
C PHE A 81 1.85 2.12 8.93
N PHE A 82 1.47 1.46 10.02
CA PHE A 82 1.05 2.09 11.28
C PHE A 82 1.81 1.54 12.47
N GLY A 83 1.82 2.30 13.57
CA GLY A 83 2.53 1.95 14.80
C GLY A 83 3.07 3.20 15.50
N ARG A 84 3.51 3.03 16.73
CA ARG A 84 4.06 4.14 17.53
C ARG A 84 5.28 4.79 16.88
N THR A 85 5.57 6.00 17.33
CA THR A 85 6.80 6.71 16.97
C THR A 85 8.01 5.83 17.27
N SER A 86 8.99 5.82 16.36
CA SER A 86 10.24 5.05 16.49
C SER A 86 10.13 3.51 16.43
N ASN A 87 8.95 2.91 16.24
CA ASN A 87 8.84 1.45 16.02
C ASN A 87 9.53 0.98 14.71
N GLY A 88 9.86 1.90 13.81
CA GLY A 88 10.65 1.62 12.60
C GLY A 88 9.84 1.51 11.31
N LYS A 89 8.66 2.12 11.22
CA LYS A 89 7.80 2.16 10.01
C LYS A 89 8.57 2.57 8.75
N SER A 90 9.19 3.75 8.76
CA SER A 90 10.01 4.26 7.66
C SER A 90 11.21 3.34 7.35
N THR A 91 11.76 2.66 8.36
CA THR A 91 12.85 1.69 8.16
C THR A 91 12.37 0.42 7.46
N VAL A 92 11.17 -0.08 7.79
CA VAL A 92 10.53 -1.20 7.09
C VAL A 92 10.29 -0.84 5.62
N ILE A 93 9.72 0.34 5.35
CA ILE A 93 9.48 0.82 3.99
C ILE A 93 10.80 0.93 3.21
N ASN A 94 11.82 1.56 3.79
CA ASN A 94 13.15 1.64 3.18
C ASN A 94 13.75 0.25 2.93
N ALA A 95 13.59 -0.69 3.86
CA ALA A 95 14.05 -2.06 3.68
C ALA A 95 13.37 -2.71 2.48
N MET A 96 12.04 -2.61 2.35
CA MET A 96 11.28 -3.11 1.19
C MET A 96 11.72 -2.44 -0.12
N LEU A 97 11.97 -1.14 -0.09
CA LEU A 97 12.44 -0.35 -1.23
C LEU A 97 13.92 -0.58 -1.58
N ARG A 98 14.68 -1.24 -0.68
CA ARG A 98 16.10 -1.58 -0.80
C ARG A 98 17.05 -0.36 -0.81
N ASP A 99 16.54 0.81 -0.42
CA ASP A 99 17.29 2.06 -0.38
C ASP A 99 16.71 2.97 0.72
N ARG A 100 17.47 3.98 1.14
CA ARG A 100 16.96 5.03 2.04
C ARG A 100 16.17 6.02 1.19
N VAL A 101 14.85 5.86 1.15
CA VAL A 101 13.92 6.73 0.43
C VAL A 101 13.26 7.72 1.40
N LEU A 102 12.76 7.21 2.52
CA LEU A 102 12.15 8.00 3.58
C LEU A 102 13.16 8.35 4.68
N PRO A 103 13.00 9.51 5.36
CA PRO A 103 13.77 9.83 6.55
C PRO A 103 13.55 8.78 7.64
N SER A 104 14.63 8.14 8.07
CA SER A 104 14.61 7.17 9.16
C SER A 104 15.81 7.43 10.07
N GLY A 105 15.55 7.88 11.30
CA GLY A 105 16.57 8.36 12.22
C GLY A 105 16.04 8.52 13.65
N ILE A 106 16.84 9.13 14.52
CA ILE A 106 16.47 9.39 15.91
C ILE A 106 15.54 10.61 15.95
N GLY A 107 14.38 10.48 16.62
CA GLY A 107 13.39 11.56 16.78
C GLY A 107 12.12 11.37 15.93
N HIS A 108 11.22 12.36 15.99
CA HIS A 108 10.02 12.38 15.14
C HIS A 108 10.43 12.73 13.70
N THR A 109 10.75 11.72 12.90
CA THR A 109 11.14 11.91 11.50
C THR A 109 9.95 12.07 10.55
N THR A 110 8.75 11.71 11.01
CA THR A 110 7.52 11.67 10.21
C THR A 110 6.39 12.32 11.00
N ASN A 111 6.14 13.60 10.73
CA ASN A 111 5.06 14.38 11.35
C ASN A 111 3.74 14.32 10.56
N CYS A 112 3.81 14.02 9.27
CA CYS A 112 2.69 13.93 8.33
C CYS A 112 2.71 12.58 7.59
N PHE A 113 1.67 12.29 6.80
CA PHE A 113 1.68 11.08 5.97
C PHE A 113 2.65 11.25 4.79
N LEU A 114 3.44 10.22 4.53
CA LEU A 114 4.33 10.16 3.37
C LEU A 114 3.90 9.00 2.48
N SER A 115 3.48 9.26 1.23
CA SER A 115 3.32 8.20 0.23
C SER A 115 4.58 8.09 -0.61
N VAL A 116 5.00 6.86 -0.94
CA VAL A 116 6.06 6.58 -1.90
C VAL A 116 5.44 5.92 -3.12
N GLU A 117 5.55 6.59 -4.25
CA GLU A 117 4.98 6.20 -5.54
C GLU A 117 6.08 6.08 -6.60
N GLY A 118 5.88 5.22 -7.59
CA GLY A 118 6.82 5.06 -8.70
C GLY A 118 6.68 6.17 -9.75
N THR A 119 7.77 6.79 -10.15
CA THR A 119 7.83 7.67 -11.34
C THR A 119 8.63 7.04 -12.48
N ASP A 120 8.23 7.33 -13.72
CA ASP A 120 8.98 6.98 -14.92
C ASP A 120 10.17 7.93 -15.17
N GLU A 121 10.26 9.03 -14.40
CA GLU A 121 11.42 9.92 -14.39
C GLU A 121 12.63 9.31 -13.69
N ASP A 122 13.82 9.72 -14.12
CA ASP A 122 15.09 9.29 -13.51
C ASP A 122 15.38 9.96 -12.16
N LYS A 123 14.71 11.10 -11.87
CA LYS A 123 14.95 11.91 -10.68
C LYS A 123 13.80 11.77 -9.70
N ALA A 124 14.14 11.71 -8.41
CA ALA A 124 13.14 11.74 -7.35
C ALA A 124 12.68 13.18 -7.09
N PHE A 125 11.40 13.34 -6.78
CA PHE A 125 10.78 14.62 -6.41
C PHE A 125 9.65 14.39 -5.41
N LEU A 126 9.22 15.47 -4.75
CA LEU A 126 8.04 15.46 -3.89
C LEU A 126 6.99 16.46 -4.38
N LYS A 127 5.73 16.13 -4.07
CA LYS A 127 4.56 17.01 -4.20
C LYS A 127 3.87 17.09 -2.84
N THR A 128 3.53 18.29 -2.42
CA THR A 128 2.74 18.54 -1.21
C THR A 128 1.25 18.59 -1.56
N GLU A 129 0.39 18.19 -0.63
CA GLU A 129 -1.06 18.29 -0.82
C GLU A 129 -1.50 19.72 -1.18
N GLY A 130 -2.32 19.87 -2.23
CA GLY A 130 -2.81 21.17 -2.69
C GLY A 130 -1.83 21.98 -3.55
N SER A 131 -0.62 21.47 -3.83
CA SER A 131 0.34 22.09 -4.75
C SER A 131 0.78 21.10 -5.84
N GLU A 132 0.79 21.56 -7.09
CA GLU A 132 1.37 20.83 -8.22
C GLU A 132 2.87 21.11 -8.38
N GLU A 133 3.47 21.91 -7.49
CA GLU A 133 4.90 22.23 -7.54
C GLU A 133 5.74 20.98 -7.20
N GLU A 134 6.66 20.65 -8.12
CA GLU A 134 7.60 19.54 -7.97
C GLU A 134 8.89 20.02 -7.32
N LYS A 135 9.13 19.57 -6.08
CA LYS A 135 10.39 19.86 -5.38
C LYS A 135 11.34 18.69 -5.54
N SER A 136 12.44 18.90 -6.26
CA SER A 136 13.44 17.85 -6.50
C SER A 136 14.11 17.40 -5.22
N ILE A 137 14.23 16.08 -5.03
CA ILE A 137 14.93 15.47 -3.89
C ILE A 137 16.22 14.82 -4.42
N LYS A 138 17.38 15.32 -3.97
CA LYS A 138 18.66 14.67 -4.25
C LYS A 138 19.07 13.71 -3.13
N THR A 139 18.66 13.99 -1.89
CA THR A 139 19.03 13.19 -0.71
C THR A 139 17.88 13.12 0.30
N VAL A 140 17.84 12.06 1.10
CA VAL A 140 16.88 11.90 2.21
C VAL A 140 16.97 13.05 3.22
N ASN A 141 18.16 13.61 3.43
CA ASN A 141 18.35 14.74 4.35
C ASN A 141 17.62 15.99 3.86
N GLN A 142 17.57 16.22 2.55
CA GLN A 142 16.78 17.32 1.98
C GLN A 142 15.29 17.09 2.17
N LEU A 143 14.81 15.85 2.04
CA LEU A 143 13.43 15.49 2.33
C LEU A 143 13.11 15.73 3.81
N ALA A 144 13.94 15.25 4.74
CA ALA A 144 13.77 15.48 6.17
C ALA A 144 13.74 16.98 6.51
N HIS A 145 14.65 17.77 5.94
CA HIS A 145 14.70 19.21 6.15
C HIS A 145 13.46 19.92 5.56
N ALA A 146 13.02 19.54 4.36
CA ALA A 146 11.82 20.10 3.74
C ALA A 146 10.56 19.83 4.59
N LEU A 147 10.45 18.63 5.15
CA LEU A 147 9.34 18.26 6.04
C LEU A 147 9.36 19.00 7.38
N HIS A 148 10.55 19.33 7.91
CA HIS A 148 10.69 20.03 9.18
C HIS A 148 10.56 21.56 9.09
N MET A 149 10.93 22.15 7.96
CA MET A 149 10.89 23.62 7.78
C MET A 149 9.51 24.13 7.35
N ASP A 150 8.64 23.26 6.88
CA ASP A 150 7.31 23.64 6.43
C ASP A 150 6.32 23.56 7.61
N GLU A 151 6.13 24.68 8.31
CA GLU A 151 5.21 24.80 9.44
C GLU A 151 3.74 24.53 9.06
N SER A 152 3.42 24.50 7.76
CA SER A 152 2.08 24.18 7.27
C SER A 152 1.79 22.67 7.21
N LEU A 153 2.83 21.83 7.31
CA LEU A 153 2.67 20.37 7.29
C LEU A 153 2.32 19.85 8.69
N ASP A 154 1.03 19.63 8.92
CA ASP A 154 0.54 18.98 10.13
C ASP A 154 0.34 17.46 9.93
N ALA A 155 -0.10 16.79 10.99
CA ALA A 155 -0.31 15.34 10.97
C ALA A 155 -1.50 14.88 10.09
N GLY A 156 -2.28 15.81 9.56
CA GLY A 156 -3.35 15.59 8.59
C GLY A 156 -2.97 15.86 7.14
N CYS A 157 -1.73 16.28 6.86
CA CYS A 157 -1.21 16.49 5.50
C CYS A 157 -0.64 15.20 4.89
N LEU A 158 -0.68 15.11 3.55
CA LEU A 158 0.01 14.09 2.77
C LEU A 158 1.10 14.70 1.89
N VAL A 159 2.30 14.17 1.98
CA VAL A 159 3.39 14.45 1.04
C VAL A 159 3.63 13.22 0.19
N LYS A 160 3.60 13.40 -1.13
CA LYS A 160 3.85 12.35 -2.11
C LYS A 160 5.30 12.40 -2.54
N VAL A 161 6.03 11.32 -2.32
CA VAL A 161 7.41 11.11 -2.75
C VAL A 161 7.39 10.23 -3.99
N PHE A 162 7.81 10.79 -5.12
CA PHE A 162 7.95 10.07 -6.37
C PHE A 162 9.37 9.56 -6.51
N TRP A 163 9.53 8.24 -6.60
CA TRP A 163 10.81 7.56 -6.67
C TRP A 163 10.97 6.76 -7.98
N PRO A 164 12.13 6.78 -8.64
CA PRO A 164 12.29 6.14 -9.95
C PRO A 164 11.97 4.63 -9.94
N LYS A 165 11.05 4.19 -10.81
CA LYS A 165 10.65 2.77 -10.99
C LYS A 165 11.81 1.87 -11.43
N THR A 166 12.87 2.45 -12.00
CA THR A 166 14.10 1.75 -12.37
C THR A 166 14.84 1.20 -11.15
N LYS A 167 14.72 1.86 -9.99
CA LYS A 167 15.43 1.51 -8.75
C LYS A 167 14.72 0.47 -7.90
N CYS A 168 13.39 0.36 -7.97
CA CYS A 168 12.62 -0.55 -7.13
C CYS A 168 11.56 -1.31 -7.93
N ALA A 169 11.58 -2.65 -7.83
CA ALA A 169 10.60 -3.51 -8.51
C ALA A 169 9.18 -3.31 -7.96
N LEU A 170 9.01 -3.10 -6.65
CA LEU A 170 7.71 -2.89 -6.03
C LEU A 170 6.98 -1.67 -6.61
N LEU A 171 7.70 -0.54 -6.74
CA LEU A 171 7.15 0.69 -7.32
C LEU A 171 6.87 0.56 -8.82
N ARG A 172 7.63 -0.28 -9.53
CA ARG A 172 7.39 -0.58 -10.94
C ARG A 172 6.12 -1.40 -11.13
N ASP A 173 5.81 -2.27 -10.19
CA ASP A 173 4.64 -3.15 -10.22
C ASP A 173 3.40 -2.50 -9.55
N ASP A 174 3.27 -1.17 -9.68
CA ASP A 174 2.15 -0.33 -9.22
C ASP A 174 1.83 -0.43 -7.71
N LEU A 175 2.85 -0.59 -6.86
CA LEU A 175 2.71 -0.50 -5.40
C LEU A 175 2.96 0.93 -4.88
N VAL A 176 2.06 1.41 -4.04
CA VAL A 176 2.18 2.63 -3.25
C VAL A 176 2.35 2.26 -1.78
N LEU A 177 3.42 2.75 -1.15
CA LEU A 177 3.67 2.54 0.28
C LEU A 177 3.40 3.84 1.05
N VAL A 178 2.65 3.76 2.13
CA VAL A 178 2.28 4.92 2.95
C VAL A 178 2.86 4.78 4.35
N ASP A 179 3.72 5.72 4.74
CA ASP A 179 4.22 5.89 6.10
C ASP A 179 3.29 6.83 6.86
N SER A 180 2.81 6.41 8.03
CA SER A 180 1.97 7.24 8.89
C SER A 180 2.81 7.99 9.93
N PRO A 181 2.30 9.09 10.51
CA PRO A 181 2.82 9.58 11.78
C PRO A 181 2.60 8.54 12.89
N GLY A 182 3.26 8.71 14.04
CA GLY A 182 3.09 7.81 15.19
C GLY A 182 1.64 7.77 15.67
N THR A 183 1.10 6.57 15.91
CA THR A 183 -0.27 6.39 16.44
C THR A 183 -0.44 6.95 17.85
N ASP A 184 0.65 7.30 18.51
CA ASP A 184 0.72 7.94 19.83
C ASP A 184 0.74 9.47 19.79
N VAL A 185 0.79 10.09 18.59
CA VAL A 185 0.94 11.54 18.44
C VAL A 185 -0.40 12.27 18.35
N THR A 186 -1.47 11.61 17.89
CA THR A 186 -2.79 12.23 17.75
C THR A 186 -3.91 11.33 18.24
N THR A 187 -5.01 11.95 18.68
CA THR A 187 -6.27 11.28 18.99
C THR A 187 -7.26 11.29 17.82
N GLN A 188 -6.99 12.05 16.75
CA GLN A 188 -7.86 12.24 15.58
C GLN A 188 -7.71 11.10 14.54
N LEU A 189 -7.79 9.85 15.01
CA LEU A 189 -7.57 8.68 14.16
C LEU A 189 -8.62 8.49 13.06
N ASP A 190 -9.87 8.91 13.29
CA ASP A 190 -10.95 8.76 12.30
C ASP A 190 -10.68 9.56 11.01
N SER A 191 -10.20 10.80 11.16
CA SER A 191 -9.84 11.67 10.04
C SER A 191 -8.75 11.03 9.17
N TRP A 192 -7.75 10.39 9.79
CA TRP A 192 -6.70 9.69 9.08
C TRP A 192 -7.21 8.47 8.31
N ILE A 193 -8.14 7.72 8.90
CA ILE A 193 -8.73 6.55 8.25
C ILE A 193 -9.52 7.00 7.03
N ASP A 194 -10.40 7.98 7.21
CA ASP A 194 -11.28 8.49 6.15
C ASP A 194 -10.47 9.12 4.99
N LYS A 195 -9.38 9.83 5.30
CA LYS A 195 -8.59 10.54 4.27
C LYS A 195 -7.53 9.65 3.59
N PHE A 196 -6.89 8.74 4.32
CA PHE A 196 -5.68 8.06 3.84
C PHE A 196 -5.76 6.54 3.78
N CYS A 197 -6.79 5.92 4.35
CA CYS A 197 -6.82 4.47 4.56
C CYS A 197 -7.96 3.73 3.85
N LEU A 198 -9.04 4.41 3.45
CA LEU A 198 -10.23 3.74 2.88
C LEU A 198 -9.93 2.95 1.60
N ASP A 199 -8.91 3.37 0.85
CA ASP A 199 -8.42 2.77 -0.39
C ASP A 199 -7.18 1.88 -0.17
N ALA A 200 -6.77 1.62 1.07
CA ALA A 200 -5.64 0.75 1.36
C ALA A 200 -6.02 -0.74 1.26
N ASP A 201 -5.26 -1.50 0.48
CA ASP A 201 -5.47 -2.94 0.26
C ASP A 201 -4.89 -3.80 1.41
N VAL A 202 -3.80 -3.31 2.03
CA VAL A 202 -3.08 -3.98 3.10
C VAL A 202 -2.65 -2.97 4.16
N PHE A 203 -2.82 -3.35 5.42
CA PHE A 203 -2.33 -2.62 6.58
C PHE A 203 -1.20 -3.38 7.26
N VAL A 204 -0.14 -2.69 7.61
CA VAL A 204 1.00 -3.27 8.33
C VAL A 204 1.17 -2.55 9.66
N LEU A 205 0.92 -3.25 10.76
CA LEU A 205 1.26 -2.81 12.10
C LEU A 205 2.72 -3.11 12.39
N VAL A 206 3.55 -2.08 12.52
CA VAL A 206 4.94 -2.19 12.95
C VAL A 206 4.97 -1.98 14.47
N ALA A 207 5.09 -3.08 15.21
CA ALA A 207 5.22 -3.10 16.65
C ALA A 207 6.70 -3.15 17.06
N ASN A 208 7.06 -2.55 18.18
CA ASN A 208 8.40 -2.70 18.76
C ASN A 208 8.45 -3.96 19.62
N SER A 209 9.26 -4.95 19.24
CA SER A 209 9.36 -6.22 19.95
C SER A 209 10.05 -6.14 21.31
N GLU A 210 10.74 -5.04 21.62
CA GLU A 210 11.27 -4.77 22.97
C GLU A 210 10.16 -4.39 23.95
N SER A 211 8.94 -4.15 23.45
CA SER A 211 7.78 -3.70 24.22
C SER A 211 6.52 -4.47 23.82
N THR A 212 5.50 -4.49 24.66
CA THR A 212 4.25 -5.18 24.32
C THR A 212 3.38 -4.35 23.37
N LEU A 213 2.54 -5.04 22.59
CA LEU A 213 1.53 -4.41 21.74
C LEU A 213 0.60 -3.53 22.59
N MET A 214 0.56 -2.22 22.30
CA MET A 214 -0.14 -1.23 23.12
C MET A 214 -1.62 -1.09 22.73
N ASN A 215 -2.45 -0.68 23.70
CA ASN A 215 -3.87 -0.44 23.44
C ASN A 215 -4.14 0.68 22.44
N THR A 216 -3.26 1.68 22.33
CA THR A 216 -3.37 2.76 21.33
C THR A 216 -3.24 2.22 19.90
N GLU A 217 -2.28 1.32 19.67
CA GLU A 217 -2.10 0.63 18.39
C GLU A 217 -3.31 -0.27 18.09
N LYS A 218 -3.77 -1.06 19.08
CA LYS A 218 -4.97 -1.88 18.92
C LYS A 218 -6.20 -1.05 18.59
N HIS A 219 -6.41 0.05 19.29
CA HIS A 219 -7.57 0.92 19.12
C HIS A 219 -7.66 1.51 17.71
N PHE A 220 -6.51 1.90 17.13
CA PHE A 220 -6.46 2.33 15.73
C PHE A 220 -7.00 1.25 14.78
N PHE A 221 -6.54 0.01 14.94
CA PHE A 221 -6.96 -1.09 14.08
C PHE A 221 -8.38 -1.59 14.35
N HIS A 222 -8.91 -1.39 15.55
CA HIS A 222 -10.35 -1.55 15.83
C HIS A 222 -11.18 -0.57 14.97
N LYS A 223 -10.79 0.71 14.94
CA LYS A 223 -11.45 1.71 14.06
C LYS A 223 -11.32 1.36 12.57
N VAL A 224 -10.16 0.89 12.13
CA VAL A 224 -9.99 0.41 10.73
C VAL A 224 -10.96 -0.74 10.43
N ASN A 225 -11.11 -1.69 11.36
CA ASN A 225 -12.01 -2.84 11.20
C ASN A 225 -13.50 -2.48 11.30
N GLU A 226 -13.85 -1.37 11.95
CA GLU A 226 -15.22 -0.82 11.93
C GLU A 226 -15.56 -0.19 10.57
N ARG A 227 -14.58 0.40 9.89
CA ARG A 227 -14.78 1.09 8.60
C ARG A 227 -14.62 0.17 7.39
N LEU A 228 -13.76 -0.85 7.48
CA LEU A 228 -13.43 -1.76 6.39
C LEU A 228 -13.86 -3.19 6.73
N SER A 229 -14.53 -3.86 5.79
CA SER A 229 -14.92 -5.26 5.97
C SER A 229 -13.71 -6.18 5.77
N LYS A 230 -13.26 -6.82 6.85
CA LYS A 230 -12.13 -7.77 6.87
C LYS A 230 -10.84 -7.20 6.23
N PRO A 231 -10.25 -6.14 6.81
CA PRO A 231 -9.00 -5.57 6.33
C PRO A 231 -7.86 -6.60 6.37
N ASN A 232 -6.98 -6.58 5.37
CA ASN A 232 -5.78 -7.43 5.36
C ASN A 232 -4.73 -6.81 6.28
N ILE A 233 -4.56 -7.38 7.48
CA ILE A 233 -3.64 -6.84 8.49
C ILE A 233 -2.43 -7.78 8.68
N PHE A 234 -1.24 -7.21 8.62
CA PHE A 234 0.02 -7.84 9.02
C PHE A 234 0.57 -7.19 10.29
N ILE A 235 1.28 -7.96 11.11
CA ILE A 235 1.98 -7.48 12.29
C ILE A 235 3.46 -7.82 12.15
N LEU A 236 4.30 -6.79 12.13
CA LEU A 236 5.75 -6.90 12.19
C LEU A 236 6.21 -6.55 13.60
N ASN A 237 6.59 -7.56 14.37
CA ASN A 237 7.35 -7.36 15.61
C ASN A 237 8.78 -7.01 15.21
N ASN A 238 9.03 -5.72 15.01
CA ASN A 238 10.29 -5.17 14.53
C ASN A 238 11.28 -4.94 15.70
N ARG A 239 12.56 -4.81 15.38
CA ARG A 239 13.69 -4.75 16.32
C ARG A 239 13.98 -6.07 17.03
N TRP A 240 13.67 -7.18 16.35
CA TRP A 240 13.91 -8.50 16.91
C TRP A 240 15.39 -8.83 17.12
N ASP A 241 16.30 -8.06 16.52
CA ASP A 241 17.75 -8.12 16.80
C ASP A 241 18.08 -7.88 18.27
N ALA A 242 17.28 -7.09 19.00
CA ALA A 242 17.49 -6.86 20.43
C ALA A 242 17.37 -8.14 21.28
N SER A 243 16.52 -9.10 20.86
CA SER A 243 16.33 -10.37 21.57
C SER A 243 17.58 -11.26 21.57
N ALA A 244 18.49 -11.06 20.60
CA ALA A 244 19.74 -11.81 20.52
C ALA A 244 20.71 -11.50 21.67
N ALA A 245 20.49 -10.41 22.42
CA ALA A 245 21.24 -10.13 23.65
C ALA A 245 20.84 -11.06 24.81
N GLU A 246 19.64 -11.65 24.77
CA GLU A 246 19.08 -12.49 25.84
C GLU A 246 18.51 -13.81 25.25
N PRO A 247 19.37 -14.71 24.73
CA PRO A 247 18.93 -15.92 24.03
C PRO A 247 18.12 -16.88 24.90
N GLU A 248 18.34 -16.89 26.22
CA GLU A 248 17.64 -17.75 27.18
C GLU A 248 16.12 -17.47 27.24
N TYR A 249 15.71 -16.22 27.00
CA TYR A 249 14.30 -15.80 27.06
C TYR A 249 13.67 -15.62 25.67
N MET A 250 14.46 -15.74 24.59
CA MET A 250 14.03 -15.41 23.23
C MET A 250 12.79 -16.19 22.81
N ASP A 251 12.74 -17.51 23.08
CA ASP A 251 11.62 -18.37 22.70
C ASP A 251 10.34 -18.06 23.50
N ASP A 252 10.47 -17.82 24.79
CA ASP A 252 9.35 -17.46 25.67
C ASP A 252 8.76 -16.10 25.31
N VAL A 253 9.62 -15.11 25.04
CA VAL A 253 9.22 -13.78 24.57
C VAL A 253 8.54 -13.90 23.21
N ARG A 254 9.11 -14.65 22.25
CA ARG A 254 8.50 -14.86 20.93
C ARG A 254 7.13 -15.50 21.05
N LYS A 255 6.97 -16.50 21.91
CA LYS A 255 5.69 -17.16 22.18
C LYS A 255 4.68 -16.19 22.77
N GLN A 256 5.07 -15.40 23.77
CA GLN A 256 4.19 -14.40 24.38
C GLN A 256 3.69 -13.35 23.36
N HIS A 257 4.60 -12.83 22.53
CA HIS A 257 4.24 -11.91 21.44
C HIS A 257 3.31 -12.56 20.43
N THR A 258 3.60 -13.81 20.04
CA THR A 258 2.79 -14.58 19.10
C THR A 258 1.38 -14.75 19.64
N ASP A 259 1.22 -15.23 20.88
CA ASP A 259 -0.09 -15.44 21.49
C ASP A 259 -0.90 -14.14 21.58
N ARG A 260 -0.24 -13.03 21.96
CA ARG A 260 -0.89 -11.70 22.01
C ARG A 260 -1.32 -11.21 20.63
N CYS A 261 -0.48 -11.39 19.61
CA CYS A 261 -0.80 -10.98 18.23
C CYS A 261 -1.89 -11.87 17.61
N VAL A 262 -1.86 -13.18 17.87
CA VAL A 262 -2.90 -14.12 17.42
C VAL A 262 -4.23 -13.77 18.06
N ASN A 263 -4.28 -13.57 19.38
CA ASN A 263 -5.49 -13.13 20.07
C ASN A 263 -6.04 -11.84 19.46
N PHE A 264 -5.17 -10.86 19.21
CA PHE A 264 -5.57 -9.59 18.61
C PHE A 264 -6.18 -9.76 17.20
N LEU A 265 -5.56 -10.52 16.31
CA LEU A 265 -6.08 -10.71 14.94
C LEU A 265 -7.33 -11.61 14.87
N VAL A 266 -7.40 -12.64 15.72
CA VAL A 266 -8.42 -13.70 15.64
C VAL A 266 -9.61 -13.43 16.55
N GLU A 267 -9.38 -13.11 17.83
CA GLU A 267 -10.44 -12.98 18.83
C GLU A 267 -10.97 -11.55 18.89
N GLU A 268 -10.06 -10.56 18.89
CA GLU A 268 -10.44 -9.14 18.99
C GLU A 268 -10.95 -8.61 17.63
N LEU A 269 -10.11 -8.62 16.60
CA LEU A 269 -10.47 -8.07 15.28
C LEU A 269 -11.31 -9.02 14.42
N LYS A 270 -11.18 -10.34 14.62
CA LYS A 270 -11.90 -11.39 13.86
C LYS A 270 -11.71 -11.27 12.34
N VAL A 271 -10.51 -10.85 11.92
CA VAL A 271 -10.17 -10.63 10.49
C VAL A 271 -9.58 -11.87 9.83
N VAL A 272 -9.00 -12.78 10.60
CA VAL A 272 -8.37 -14.02 10.12
C VAL A 272 -8.66 -15.18 11.07
N ASP A 273 -8.61 -16.39 10.53
CA ASP A 273 -8.70 -17.62 11.34
C ASP A 273 -7.37 -17.92 12.04
N ARG A 274 -7.42 -18.70 13.13
CA ARG A 274 -6.22 -19.09 13.88
C ARG A 274 -5.17 -19.82 13.05
N ALA A 275 -5.59 -20.57 12.03
CA ALA A 275 -4.69 -21.25 11.10
C ALA A 275 -3.97 -20.28 10.13
N GLN A 276 -4.55 -19.10 9.88
CA GLN A 276 -4.01 -18.08 8.99
C GLN A 276 -3.13 -17.06 9.71
N ALA A 277 -3.37 -16.84 11.01
CA ALA A 277 -2.66 -15.84 11.81
C ALA A 277 -1.11 -15.98 11.77
N PRO A 278 -0.51 -17.19 11.78
CA PRO A 278 0.94 -17.33 11.64
C PRO A 278 1.51 -16.75 10.34
N ASN A 279 0.72 -16.70 9.26
CA ASN A 279 1.13 -16.10 7.97
C ASN A 279 0.93 -14.58 7.92
N ARG A 280 0.64 -13.95 9.07
CA ARG A 280 0.42 -12.50 9.23
C ARG A 280 1.33 -11.87 10.27
N ILE A 281 1.99 -12.67 11.11
CA ILE A 281 2.77 -12.22 12.26
C ILE A 281 4.22 -12.63 12.03
N PHE A 282 5.14 -11.65 12.00
CA PHE A 282 6.55 -11.88 11.71
C PHE A 282 7.45 -11.18 12.73
N PHE A 283 8.63 -11.74 12.97
CA PHE A 283 9.64 -11.23 13.90
C PHE A 283 10.90 -10.82 13.13
N VAL A 284 11.12 -9.51 12.98
CA VAL A 284 12.05 -8.98 12.00
C VAL A 284 12.98 -7.91 12.57
N SER A 285 14.11 -7.69 11.90
CA SER A 285 14.92 -6.48 12.07
C SER A 285 15.00 -5.71 10.75
N ALA A 286 14.16 -4.69 10.60
CA ALA A 286 14.16 -3.86 9.39
C ALA A 286 15.52 -3.16 9.17
N LYS A 287 16.23 -2.81 10.26
CA LYS A 287 17.53 -2.15 10.22
C LYS A 287 18.61 -3.06 9.64
N GLU A 288 18.67 -4.32 10.09
CA GLU A 288 19.59 -5.30 9.52
C GLU A 288 19.30 -5.56 8.04
N VAL A 289 18.02 -5.72 7.68
CA VAL A 289 17.60 -5.99 6.30
C VAL A 289 17.96 -4.82 5.38
N LEU A 290 17.68 -3.58 5.79
CA LEU A 290 18.03 -2.38 5.02
C LEU A 290 19.55 -2.27 4.82
N ASN A 291 20.32 -2.38 5.89
CA ASN A 291 21.79 -2.29 5.80
C ASN A 291 22.38 -3.37 4.90
N SER A 292 21.89 -4.60 5.02
CA SER A 292 22.32 -5.73 4.19
C SER A 292 22.01 -5.49 2.70
N ARG A 293 20.80 -5.03 2.37
CA ARG A 293 20.40 -4.72 0.99
C ARG A 293 21.23 -3.58 0.39
N MET A 294 21.49 -2.53 1.16
CA MET A 294 22.32 -1.40 0.72
C MET A 294 23.77 -1.83 0.46
N GLN A 295 24.36 -2.66 1.32
CA GLN A 295 25.70 -3.19 1.12
C GLN A 295 25.78 -4.10 -0.11
N ARG A 296 24.79 -4.98 -0.30
CA ARG A 296 24.68 -5.82 -1.50
C ARG A 296 24.63 -4.98 -2.78
N ALA A 297 23.87 -3.88 -2.77
CA ALA A 297 23.78 -2.97 -3.91
C ALA A 297 25.13 -2.28 -4.23
N GLN A 298 26.00 -2.12 -3.23
CA GLN A 298 27.37 -1.60 -3.38
C GLN A 298 28.41 -2.70 -3.69
N GLY A 299 27.97 -3.95 -3.90
CA GLY A 299 28.87 -5.09 -4.16
C GLY A 299 29.58 -5.63 -2.92
N MET A 300 29.19 -5.21 -1.72
CA MET A 300 29.72 -5.71 -0.46
C MET A 300 28.96 -6.94 0.04
N PRO A 301 29.56 -7.79 0.91
CA PRO A 301 28.88 -8.95 1.48
C PRO A 301 27.66 -8.56 2.31
N GLU A 302 26.55 -9.30 2.16
CA GLU A 302 25.30 -9.09 2.90
C GLU A 302 25.44 -9.20 4.42
N THR A 303 26.48 -9.88 4.90
CA THR A 303 26.77 -10.08 6.32
C THR A 303 27.18 -8.81 7.05
N GLY A 304 27.63 -7.77 6.35
CA GLY A 304 27.99 -6.51 7.00
C GLY A 304 26.78 -5.72 7.52
N GLY A 305 25.55 -6.17 7.23
CA GLY A 305 24.31 -5.61 7.77
C GLY A 305 23.88 -6.25 9.09
N ALA A 306 24.51 -7.36 9.50
CA ALA A 306 24.19 -8.06 10.73
C ALA A 306 24.52 -7.21 11.96
N LEU A 307 23.57 -7.10 12.88
CA LEU A 307 23.75 -6.40 14.16
C LEU A 307 23.95 -7.38 15.31
N ALA A 308 23.42 -8.60 15.18
CA ALA A 308 23.54 -9.65 16.17
C ALA A 308 23.54 -11.05 15.54
N GLU A 309 23.82 -12.08 16.35
CA GLU A 309 23.66 -13.48 15.95
C GLU A 309 22.21 -13.76 15.51
N GLY A 310 22.00 -14.74 14.62
CA GLY A 310 20.67 -15.04 14.06
C GLY A 310 20.21 -14.12 12.92
N PHE A 311 21.08 -13.24 12.40
CA PHE A 311 20.76 -12.33 11.28
C PHE A 311 20.12 -13.06 10.08
N GLN A 312 20.65 -14.22 9.68
CA GLN A 312 20.14 -14.98 8.53
C GLN A 312 18.69 -15.46 8.73
N GLU A 313 18.30 -15.79 9.95
CA GLU A 313 16.93 -16.19 10.27
C GLU A 313 16.00 -15.00 10.20
N ARG A 314 16.39 -13.85 10.77
CA ARG A 314 15.61 -12.61 10.69
C ARG A 314 15.47 -12.09 9.26
N LEU A 315 16.51 -12.24 8.43
CA LEU A 315 16.45 -11.92 7.01
C LEU A 315 15.48 -12.83 6.26
N LYS A 316 15.52 -14.14 6.51
CA LYS A 316 14.58 -15.12 5.93
C LYS A 316 13.14 -14.85 6.36
N GLU A 317 12.92 -14.48 7.63
CA GLU A 317 11.61 -14.11 8.14
C GLU A 317 11.07 -12.87 7.42
N PHE A 318 11.89 -11.83 7.22
CA PHE A 318 11.49 -10.64 6.46
C PHE A 318 11.16 -10.95 4.99
N GLN A 319 11.94 -11.83 4.35
CA GLN A 319 11.63 -12.32 3.00
C GLN A 319 10.36 -13.17 2.97
N SER A 320 10.03 -13.89 4.05
CA SER A 320 8.77 -14.62 4.19
C SER A 320 7.59 -13.66 4.31
N PHE A 321 7.75 -12.58 5.08
CA PHE A 321 6.80 -11.48 5.14
C PHE A 321 6.55 -10.90 3.74
N GLU A 322 7.59 -10.49 3.00
CA GLU A 322 7.43 -9.93 1.65
C GLU A 322 6.69 -10.89 0.72
N ARG A 323 7.04 -12.18 0.74
CA ARG A 323 6.33 -13.20 -0.07
C ARG A 323 4.86 -13.35 0.34
N SER A 324 4.57 -13.35 1.64
CA SER A 324 3.21 -13.49 2.17
C SER A 324 2.37 -12.24 1.90
N PHE A 325 2.99 -11.08 1.97
CA PHE A 325 2.46 -9.77 1.64
C PHE A 325 2.08 -9.70 0.16
N GLU A 326 3.03 -9.96 -0.74
CA GLU A 326 2.79 -9.99 -2.19
C GLU A 326 1.74 -11.06 -2.55
N ALA A 327 1.74 -12.22 -1.88
CA ALA A 327 0.78 -13.29 -2.16
C ALA A 327 -0.63 -13.05 -1.60
N SER A 328 -0.79 -12.24 -0.55
CA SER A 328 -2.12 -11.97 0.04
C SER A 328 -3.02 -11.16 -0.89
N ASP A 329 -2.44 -10.53 -1.90
CA ASP A 329 -3.13 -9.96 -3.06
C ASP A 329 -3.95 -11.00 -3.85
N ARG A 330 -3.60 -12.30 -3.79
CA ARG A 330 -4.38 -13.38 -4.45
C ARG A 330 -5.83 -13.46 -3.94
N ASN A 331 -6.11 -13.01 -2.72
CA ASN A 331 -7.43 -13.12 -2.09
C ASN A 331 -8.15 -11.77 -1.91
N SER A 332 -7.47 -10.63 -1.92
CA SER A 332 -8.10 -9.28 -1.90
C SER A 332 -8.97 -9.05 -3.14
N GLY A 333 -8.55 -9.55 -4.31
CA GLY A 333 -9.38 -9.57 -5.53
C GLY A 333 -10.69 -10.38 -5.41
N LYS A 334 -10.82 -11.26 -4.39
CA LYS A 334 -12.10 -11.91 -4.05
C LYS A 334 -12.92 -11.09 -3.04
N SER A 335 -12.31 -10.22 -2.24
CA SER A 335 -13.02 -9.35 -1.29
C SER A 335 -13.75 -8.18 -1.97
N LEU A 336 -13.25 -7.72 -3.13
CA LEU A 336 -14.02 -6.85 -4.05
C LEU A 336 -15.38 -7.46 -4.48
N LYS A 337 -15.59 -8.77 -4.31
CA LYS A 337 -16.91 -9.40 -4.53
C LYS A 337 -17.86 -9.28 -3.32
N LYS A 338 -17.39 -8.85 -2.15
CA LYS A 338 -18.20 -8.77 -0.92
C LYS A 338 -18.51 -7.34 -0.46
N THR A 339 -17.78 -6.33 -0.93
CA THR A 339 -18.04 -4.92 -0.58
C THR A 339 -18.92 -4.16 -1.60
N ASN A 340 -19.38 -4.81 -2.67
CA ASN A 340 -20.35 -4.23 -3.62
C ASN A 340 -21.81 -4.35 -3.14
N THR A 341 -22.12 -3.89 -1.93
CA THR A 341 -23.49 -3.54 -1.53
C THR A 341 -23.75 -2.03 -1.55
N SER A 342 -22.81 -1.22 -2.04
CA SER A 342 -23.06 0.20 -2.39
C SER A 342 -22.85 0.53 -3.88
N PHE A 343 -22.32 -0.41 -4.66
CA PHE A 343 -22.30 -0.31 -6.14
C PHE A 343 -23.63 -0.74 -6.78
N SER A 344 -24.60 -1.25 -6.02
CA SER A 344 -25.92 -1.62 -6.55
C SER A 344 -26.82 -0.43 -6.83
N ASP A 345 -26.63 0.69 -6.15
CA ASP A 345 -27.60 1.80 -6.21
C ASP A 345 -27.39 2.69 -7.43
N ASP A 346 -26.17 2.74 -7.98
CA ASP A 346 -25.87 3.42 -9.26
C ASP A 346 -26.12 2.53 -10.49
N PHE A 347 -26.42 1.24 -10.30
CA PHE A 347 -26.74 0.27 -11.37
C PHE A 347 -28.23 -0.13 -11.41
N ALA A 348 -29.07 0.42 -10.54
CA ALA A 348 -30.50 0.11 -10.47
C ALA A 348 -31.35 0.65 -11.64
N TRP A 349 -30.75 1.27 -12.66
CA TRP A 349 -31.44 1.76 -13.86
C TRP A 349 -31.40 0.81 -15.07
N PHE A 350 -30.89 -0.41 -14.90
CA PHE A 350 -30.69 -1.37 -15.99
C PHE A 350 -31.38 -2.73 -15.78
N ALA A 351 -32.58 -2.73 -15.21
CA ALA A 351 -33.48 -3.88 -15.21
C ALA A 351 -34.85 -3.49 -15.78
#